data_AF-A0AAF0UIX5-F1
#
_entry.id   AF-A0AAF0UIX5-F1
#
_cell.length_a   1.000
_cell.length_b   1.000
_cell.length_c   1.000
_cell.angle_alpha   90.00
_cell.angle_beta   90.00
_cell.angle_gamma   90.00
#
_symmetry.space_group_name_H-M   'P 1'
#
loop_
_entity.id
_entity.type
_entity.pdbx_description
1 polymer ?
#
loop_
_entity_poly.entity_id
_entity_poly.type
_entity_poly.pdbx_seq_one_letter_code
_entity_poly.pdbx_strand_id
1 'polypeptide(L)' 'MISKGCIYHLVWVRDTDSKTPTLESVPIVNEFPEIFSDDLSSAPPKRKIEFGIDILPDTQPISILPYQMALTKLKELK' A
#
# COMPACT_ATOMS: atom_id res chain seq x y z
N MET A 1 -8.92 27.46 -15.34
CA MET A 1 -7.46 27.48 -15.12
C MET A 1 -7.22 27.60 -13.62
N ILE A 2 -7.12 26.47 -12.91
CA ILE A 2 -6.83 26.45 -11.47
C ILE A 2 -5.62 25.55 -11.31
N SER A 3 -4.48 26.21 -11.15
CA SER A 3 -3.17 25.62 -10.88
C SER A 3 -3.01 25.31 -9.40
N LYS A 4 -2.24 24.26 -9.11
CA LYS A 4 -1.60 23.84 -7.85
C LYS A 4 -2.26 22.63 -7.20
N GLY A 5 -1.66 21.47 -7.45
CA GLY A 5 -1.89 20.26 -6.66
C GLY A 5 -1.41 20.48 -5.23
N CYS A 6 -2.28 20.20 -4.26
CA CYS A 6 -1.97 20.27 -2.85
C CYS A 6 -1.10 19.07 -2.46
N ILE A 7 0.05 19.33 -1.84
CA ILE A 7 0.88 18.28 -1.22
C ILE A 7 0.37 18.13 0.22
N TYR A 8 -0.21 16.98 0.53
CA TYR A 8 -0.57 16.61 1.89
C TYR A 8 0.59 15.81 2.50
N HIS A 9 1.04 16.20 3.68
CA HIS A 9 2.00 15.43 4.47
C HIS A 9 1.26 14.83 5.67
N LEU A 10 1.25 13.50 5.76
CA LEU A 10 0.71 12.80 6.92
C LEU A 10 1.86 12.62 7.92
N VAL A 11 1.73 13.21 9.11
CA VAL A 11 2.68 13.01 10.21
C VAL A 11 1.97 12.27 11.33
N TRP A 12 2.47 11.10 11.70
CA TRP A 12 1.96 10.31 12.81
C TRP A 12 2.85 10.51 14.03
N VAL A 13 2.28 11.02 15.12
CA VAL A 13 2.95 11.10 16.42
C VAL A 13 2.55 9.85 17.22
N ARG A 14 3.51 9.00 17.57
CA ARG A 14 3.29 7.89 18.50
C ARG A 14 3.62 8.38 19.90
N ASP A 15 2.61 8.46 20.75
CA ASP A 15 2.80 8.56 22.19
C ASP A 15 3.25 7.17 22.70
N THR A 16 4.39 7.12 23.40
CA THR A 16 5.00 5.89 23.91
C THR A 16 4.35 5.36 25.18
N ASP A 17 3.51 6.15 25.85
CA ASP A 17 2.99 5.84 27.19
C ASP A 17 1.47 5.54 27.22
N SER A 18 0.78 5.64 26.08
CA SER A 18 -0.66 5.36 25.98
C SER A 18 -0.95 4.03 25.29
N LYS A 19 -1.96 3.30 25.77
CA LYS A 19 -2.54 2.15 25.05
C LYS A 19 -2.83 2.59 23.62
N THR A 20 -2.31 1.84 22.64
CA THR A 20 -2.50 2.13 21.22
C THR A 20 -3.98 2.43 20.93
N PRO A 21 -4.33 3.65 20.53
CA PRO A 21 -5.72 3.98 20.22
C PRO A 21 -6.20 3.08 19.08
N THR A 22 -7.37 2.47 19.25
CA THR A 22 -7.99 1.64 18.20
C THR A 22 -8.15 2.48 16.94
N LEU A 23 -7.92 1.92 15.74
CA LEU A 23 -8.06 2.65 14.48
C LEU A 23 -9.44 3.29 14.31
N GLU A 24 -10.47 2.69 14.89
CA GLU A 24 -11.85 3.18 15.01
C GLU A 24 -11.98 4.52 15.76
N SER A 25 -10.97 4.95 16.52
CA SER A 25 -10.98 6.25 17.20
C SER A 25 -10.62 7.41 16.27
N VAL A 26 -10.11 7.12 15.08
CA VAL A 26 -9.75 8.14 14.09
C VAL A 26 -10.99 8.46 13.24
N PRO A 27 -11.52 9.70 13.27
CA PRO A 27 -12.77 10.05 12.58
C PRO A 27 -12.78 9.68 11.09
N ILE A 28 -11.67 9.89 10.39
CA ILE A 28 -11.54 9.58 8.96
C ILE A 28 -11.60 8.08 8.65
N VAL A 29 -11.22 7.21 9.59
CA VAL A 29 -11.30 5.75 9.41
C VAL A 29 -12.76 5.31 9.41
N ASN A 30 -13.56 5.88 10.31
CA ASN A 30 -15.00 5.58 10.40
C ASN A 30 -15.81 6.15 9.22
N GLU A 31 -15.30 7.17 8.54
CA GLU A 31 -15.91 7.71 7.31
C GLU A 31 -15.71 6.76 6.10
N PHE A 32 -14.68 5.91 6.13
CA PHE A 32 -14.33 5.01 5.02
C PHE A 32 -14.10 3.55 5.49
N PRO A 33 -15.12 2.90 6.09
CA PRO A 33 -14.96 1.56 6.66
C PRO A 33 -14.61 0.49 5.61
N GLU A 34 -15.01 0.66 4.35
CA GLU A 34 -14.69 -0.25 3.24
C GLU A 34 -13.22 -0.16 2.80
N ILE A 35 -12.57 1.00 2.98
CA ILE A 35 -11.16 1.21 2.59
C ILE A 35 -10.23 0.73 3.71
N PHE A 36 -10.65 0.88 4.96
CA PHE A 36 -9.90 0.54 6.17
C PHE A 36 -10.47 -0.68 6.89
N SER A 37 -11.04 -1.63 6.14
CA SER A 37 -11.47 -2.91 6.70
C SER A 37 -10.25 -3.73 7.15
N ASP A 38 -10.40 -4.49 8.24
CA ASP A 38 -9.36 -5.42 8.73
C ASP A 38 -8.98 -6.46 7.67
N ASP A 39 -9.94 -6.83 6.82
CA ASP A 39 -9.75 -7.66 5.64
C ASP A 39 -9.37 -6.80 4.42
N LEU A 40 -8.09 -6.46 4.30
CA LEU A 40 -7.57 -5.87 3.06
C LEU A 40 -7.66 -6.89 1.93
N SER A 41 -8.48 -6.62 0.91
CA SER A 41 -8.44 -7.39 -0.33
C SER A 41 -7.03 -7.28 -0.94
N SER A 42 -6.29 -8.39 -0.98
CA SER A 42 -4.96 -8.45 -1.61
C SER A 42 -5.02 -8.08 -3.10
N ALA A 43 -6.17 -8.27 -3.75
CA ALA A 43 -6.37 -7.85 -5.13
C ALA A 43 -6.64 -6.35 -5.18
N PRO A 44 -5.99 -5.60 -6.10
CA PRO A 44 -6.34 -4.22 -6.31
C PRO A 44 -7.83 -4.12 -6.66
N PRO A 45 -8.54 -3.09 -6.18
CA PRO A 45 -9.95 -2.90 -6.50
C PRO A 45 -10.12 -2.82 -8.02
N LYS A 46 -11.27 -3.28 -8.54
CA LYS A 46 -11.58 -3.19 -9.97
C LYS A 46 -11.49 -1.74 -10.42
N ARG A 47 -10.41 -1.39 -11.12
CA ARG A 47 -10.21 -0.05 -11.64
C ARG A 47 -10.92 0.06 -12.99
N LYS A 48 -11.51 1.21 -13.29
CA LYS A 48 -12.13 1.49 -14.60
C LYS A 48 -11.11 1.62 -15.74
N ILE A 49 -9.83 1.70 -15.39
CA ILE A 49 -8.71 1.87 -16.30
C ILE A 49 -7.72 0.74 -16.11
N GLU A 50 -7.14 0.30 -17.21
CA GLU A 50 -6.04 -0.67 -17.23
C GLU A 50 -4.71 0.07 -16.98
N PHE A 51 -3.78 -0.60 -16.29
CA PHE A 51 -2.45 -0.07 -16.04
C PHE A 51 -1.51 -0.63 -17.10
N GLY A 52 -1.06 0.23 -18.01
CA GLY A 52 0.06 -0.07 -18.90
C GLY A 52 1.37 0.23 -18.19
N ILE A 53 2.39 -0.59 -18.46
CA ILE A 53 3.78 -0.24 -18.15
C ILE A 53 4.40 0.22 -19.46
N ASP A 54 4.75 1.50 -19.55
CA ASP A 54 5.47 2.02 -20.69
C ASP A 54 6.93 1.59 -20.60
N ILE A 55 7.42 1.00 -21.69
CA ILE A 55 8.76 0.43 -21.76
C ILE A 55 9.49 1.10 -22.93
N LEU A 56 10.78 1.41 -22.78
CA LEU A 56 11.57 1.92 -23.89
C LEU A 56 11.64 0.87 -25.01
N PRO A 57 11.60 1.27 -26.31
CA PRO A 57 11.50 0.34 -27.44
C PRO A 57 12.55 -0.80 -27.44
N ASP A 58 13.72 -0.55 -26.87
CA ASP A 58 14.85 -1.49 -26.86
C ASP A 58 14.93 -2.35 -25.58
N THR A 59 13.95 -2.25 -24.68
CA THR A 59 13.99 -3.00 -23.42
C THR A 59 13.61 -4.46 -23.65
N GLN A 60 14.47 -5.36 -23.20
CA GLN A 60 14.23 -6.80 -23.25
C GLN A 60 13.76 -7.33 -21.88
N PRO A 61 12.95 -8.40 -21.85
CA PRO A 61 12.61 -9.07 -20.60
C PRO A 61 13.87 -9.53 -19.85
N ILE A 62 13.86 -9.40 -18.53
CA ILE A 62 14.97 -9.85 -17.68
C ILE A 62 14.47 -10.98 -16.78
N SER A 63 15.25 -12.04 -16.70
CA SER A 63 15.05 -13.13 -15.74
C SER A 63 16.24 -13.16 -14.79
N ILE A 64 15.98 -13.02 -13.49
CA ILE A 64 17.00 -13.05 -12.43
C ILE A 64 16.67 -14.23 -11.53
N LEU A 65 17.70 -15.00 -11.15
CA LEU A 65 17.53 -16.10 -10.20
C LEU A 65 17.02 -15.57 -8.86
N PRO A 66 16.01 -16.22 -8.25
CA PRO A 66 15.55 -15.84 -6.92
C PRO A 66 16.71 -15.85 -5.92
N TYR A 67 16.72 -14.87 -5.03
CA TYR A 67 17.68 -14.85 -3.93
C TYR A 67 17.50 -16.08 -3.02
N GLN A 68 18.60 -16.65 -2.54
CA GLN A 68 18.53 -17.76 -1.58
C GLN A 68 18.06 -17.26 -0.22
N MET A 69 16.78 -17.48 0.10
CA MET A 69 16.20 -17.18 1.40
C MET A 69 16.26 -18.39 2.34
N ALA A 70 16.48 -18.14 3.63
CA ALA A 70 16.36 -19.18 4.66
C ALA A 70 14.91 -19.69 4.74
N LEU A 71 14.74 -20.96 5.15
CA LEU A 71 13.44 -21.62 5.23
C LEU A 71 12.41 -20.84 6.09
N THR A 72 12.87 -20.16 7.14
CA THR A 72 12.00 -19.32 8.00
C THR A 72 11.36 -18.19 7.23
N LYS A 73 12.09 -17.53 6.31
CA LYS A 73 11.57 -16.44 5.47
C LYS A 73 10.63 -16.97 4.38
N LEU A 74 10.89 -18.17 3.86
CA LEU A 74 9.99 -18.80 2.88
C LEU A 74 8.61 -19.13 3.48
N LYS A 75 8.53 -19.43 4.79
CA LYS A 75 7.26 -19.66 5.48
C LYS A 75 6.41 -18.39 5.61
N GLU A 76 7.03 -17.21 5.62
CA GLU A 76 6.35 -15.91 5.70
C GLU A 76 5.80 -15.45 4.35
N LEU A 77 6.34 -15.97 3.23
CA LEU A 77 5.87 -15.67 1.86
C LEU A 77 4.68 -16.54 1.41
N LYS A 78 4.10 -17.32 2.33
CA LYS A 78 3.01 -18.25 2.05
C LYS A 78 1.65 -17.59 2.15
#